data_AF-A0AAE3U9U7-F1
#
_entry.id   AF-A0AAE3U9U7-F1
#
_cell.length_a   1.000
_cell.length_b   1.000
_cell.length_c   1.000
_cell.angle_alpha   90.00
_cell.angle_beta   90.00
_cell.angle_gamma   90.00
#
_symmetry.space_group_name_H-M   'P 1'
#
loop_
_entity.id
_entity.type
_entity.pdbx_description
1 polymer ?
#
loop_
_entity_poly.entity_id
_entity_poly.type
_entity_poly.pdbx_seq_one_letter_code
_entity_poly.pdbx_strand_id
1 'polypeptide(L)'
;MVSCQSSQQRVSYFSGFKTIQITDSSRLYKSDSPQTYYLHYRPIDIDMWYPADSSPTDSVLVFGNMLSLFEQRANFYTDSHAGDGFSTQLAKSFTDFFHCSSVEKILASPTQSRKDTKAAAGKFPLVLYMASYNGMGYENIQLLENLAKNGYIVASFNSMVATQAI
;
A
#
# COMPACT_ATOMS: atom_id res chain seq x y z
N MET A 1 44.11 13.84 -9.41
CA MET A 1 42.86 13.07 -9.37
C MET A 1 42.32 13.16 -7.95
N VAL A 2 41.32 14.01 -7.72
CA VAL A 2 40.71 14.17 -6.39
C VAL A 2 39.60 13.15 -6.25
N SER A 3 39.80 12.17 -5.37
CA SER A 3 38.78 11.18 -4.99
C SER A 3 37.84 11.82 -3.96
N CYS A 4 36.63 12.17 -4.38
CA CYS A 4 35.53 12.50 -3.49
C CYS A 4 34.68 11.25 -3.25
N GLN A 5 35.16 10.35 -2.41
CA GLN A 5 34.29 9.38 -1.75
C GLN A 5 34.23 9.75 -0.27
N SER A 6 33.35 10.71 0.05
CA SER A 6 32.88 10.82 1.43
C SER A 6 32.11 9.56 1.74
N SER A 7 32.62 8.73 2.66
CA SER A 7 31.88 7.61 3.23
C SER A 7 30.71 8.17 4.03
N GLN A 8 29.61 8.49 3.34
CA GLN A 8 28.37 8.86 3.98
C GLN A 8 27.87 7.62 4.69
N GLN A 9 27.94 7.64 6.01
CA GLN A 9 27.41 6.60 6.88
C GLN A 9 25.94 6.41 6.49
N ARG A 10 25.59 5.27 5.87
CA ARG A 10 24.21 5.03 5.42
C ARG A 10 23.33 4.94 6.65
N VAL A 11 22.59 6.02 6.92
CA VAL A 11 21.49 6.00 7.89
C VAL A 11 20.41 5.11 7.29
N SER A 12 20.18 3.95 7.92
CA SER A 12 19.07 3.08 7.56
C SER A 12 17.86 3.50 8.37
N TYR A 13 16.80 3.93 7.69
CA TYR A 13 15.51 4.23 8.32
C TYR A 13 14.69 2.96 8.51
N PHE A 14 13.60 3.06 9.25
CA PHE A 14 12.52 2.10 9.21
C PHE A 14 11.52 2.49 8.13
N SER A 15 10.72 1.51 7.70
CA SER A 15 9.66 1.73 6.73
C SER A 15 8.36 2.05 7.46
N GLY A 16 8.01 3.32 7.59
CA GLY A 16 6.68 3.73 8.05
C GLY A 16 5.63 3.48 6.96
N PHE A 17 4.41 3.17 7.36
CA PHE A 17 3.28 2.97 6.44
C PHE A 17 2.03 3.67 6.95
N LYS A 18 1.35 4.37 6.03
CA LYS A 18 0.01 4.92 6.24
C LYS A 18 -0.79 4.93 4.95
N THR A 19 -2.11 4.99 5.06
CA THR A 19 -3.00 5.21 3.92
C THR A 19 -3.55 6.64 3.93
N ILE A 20 -3.79 7.19 2.75
CA ILE A 20 -4.44 8.48 2.54
C ILE A 20 -5.58 8.28 1.54
N GLN A 21 -6.76 8.77 1.90
CA GLN A 21 -7.93 8.78 1.03
C GLN A 21 -8.30 10.21 0.70
N ILE A 22 -8.40 10.51 -0.59
CA ILE A 22 -8.85 11.81 -1.10
C ILE A 22 -9.88 11.60 -2.22
N THR A 23 -10.64 12.64 -2.52
CA THR A 23 -11.59 12.65 -3.63
C THR A 23 -11.19 13.72 -4.63
N ASP A 24 -11.08 13.34 -5.89
CA ASP A 24 -10.88 14.24 -7.01
C ASP A 24 -12.23 14.61 -7.62
N SER A 25 -12.76 15.76 -7.23
CA SER A 25 -14.05 16.28 -7.70
C SER A 25 -14.03 16.80 -9.13
N SER A 26 -12.87 16.85 -9.80
CA SER A 26 -12.80 17.22 -11.22
C SER A 26 -13.14 16.05 -12.16
N ARG A 27 -13.19 14.82 -11.64
CA ARG A 27 -13.46 13.60 -12.42
C ARG A 27 -14.66 12.84 -11.86
N LEU A 28 -15.56 12.44 -12.76
CA LEU A 28 -16.65 11.54 -12.43
C LEU A 28 -16.15 10.10 -12.31
N TYR A 29 -16.77 9.32 -11.44
CA TYR A 29 -16.48 7.91 -11.25
C TYR A 29 -17.72 7.03 -11.47
N LYS A 30 -18.78 7.21 -10.69
CA LYS A 30 -20.12 6.70 -11.02
C LYS A 30 -20.97 7.85 -11.57
N SER A 31 -20.85 8.12 -12.87
CA SER A 31 -21.46 9.29 -13.53
C SER A 31 -22.97 9.38 -13.39
N ASP A 32 -23.65 8.24 -13.27
CA ASP A 32 -25.10 8.16 -13.22
C ASP A 32 -25.65 8.34 -11.79
N SER A 33 -24.78 8.52 -10.79
CA SER A 33 -25.18 8.73 -9.40
C SER A 33 -25.51 10.21 -9.11
N PRO A 34 -26.30 10.49 -8.06
CA PRO A 34 -26.42 11.85 -7.52
C PRO A 34 -25.07 12.42 -7.09
N GLN A 35 -24.88 13.74 -7.17
CA GLN A 35 -23.64 14.42 -6.75
C GLN A 35 -23.27 14.23 -5.27
N THR A 36 -24.27 13.95 -4.42
CA THR A 36 -24.09 13.70 -2.99
C THR A 36 -23.59 12.29 -2.68
N TYR A 37 -23.60 11.39 -3.67
CA TYR A 37 -23.15 10.02 -3.49
C TYR A 37 -21.63 9.93 -3.42
N TYR A 38 -21.11 9.14 -2.49
CA TYR A 38 -19.69 9.12 -2.11
C TYR A 38 -18.74 8.65 -3.24
N LEU A 39 -19.24 7.93 -4.23
CA LEU A 39 -18.51 7.51 -5.43
C LEU A 39 -18.91 8.29 -6.69
N HIS A 40 -19.61 9.42 -6.55
CA HIS A 40 -19.93 10.26 -7.71
C HIS A 40 -18.66 10.79 -8.37
N TYR A 41 -17.77 11.36 -7.55
CA TYR A 41 -16.44 11.81 -7.94
C TYR A 41 -15.39 10.73 -7.70
N ARG A 42 -14.24 10.84 -8.36
CA ARG A 42 -13.18 9.82 -8.31
C ARG A 42 -12.51 9.75 -6.93
N PRO A 43 -12.71 8.67 -6.15
CA PRO A 43 -11.87 8.42 -4.98
C PRO A 43 -10.45 8.04 -5.42
N ILE A 44 -9.48 8.39 -4.59
CA ILE A 44 -8.08 8.07 -4.76
C ILE A 44 -7.54 7.57 -3.41
N ASP A 45 -7.13 6.31 -3.38
CA ASP A 45 -6.37 5.71 -2.30
C ASP A 45 -4.87 5.76 -2.60
N ILE A 46 -4.11 6.35 -1.68
CA ILE A 46 -2.66 6.44 -1.73
C ILE A 46 -2.11 5.69 -0.52
N ASP A 47 -1.32 4.65 -0.78
CA ASP A 47 -0.52 3.97 0.22
C ASP A 47 0.86 4.62 0.28
N MET A 48 1.24 5.11 1.45
CA MET A 48 2.50 5.79 1.64
C MET A 48 3.46 4.94 2.45
N TRP A 49 4.60 4.62 1.84
CA TRP A 49 5.79 4.16 2.55
C TRP A 49 6.75 5.32 2.74
N TYR A 50 7.26 5.52 3.95
CA TYR A 50 8.11 6.67 4.25
C TYR A 50 9.23 6.34 5.23
N PRO A 51 10.35 7.09 5.21
CA PRO A 51 11.42 6.91 6.17
C PRO A 51 10.91 7.26 7.57
N ALA A 52 11.05 6.34 8.52
CA ALA A 52 10.54 6.48 9.87
C ALA A 52 11.66 6.30 10.90
N ASP A 53 11.54 7.03 12.01
CA ASP A 53 12.28 6.76 13.23
C ASP A 53 11.51 5.65 13.96
N SER A 54 12.06 4.44 14.13
CA SER A 54 11.30 3.42 14.86
C SER A 54 11.36 3.63 16.36
N SER A 55 10.25 3.33 17.02
CA SER A 55 10.22 2.87 18.40
C SER A 55 10.11 1.33 18.44
N PRO A 56 10.69 0.67 19.46
CA PRO A 56 10.43 -0.76 19.73
C PRO A 56 8.94 -1.11 19.92
N THR A 57 8.08 -0.13 20.19
CA THR A 57 6.65 -0.29 20.44
C THR A 57 5.78 -0.22 19.18
N ASP A 58 6.36 0.09 18.03
CA ASP A 58 5.59 0.31 16.82
C ASP A 58 5.01 -1.00 16.26
N SER A 59 3.74 -0.95 15.87
CA SER A 59 3.03 -2.11 15.34
C SER A 59 3.56 -2.49 13.95
N VAL A 60 4.07 -3.71 13.84
CA VAL A 60 4.47 -4.31 12.57
C VAL A 60 3.22 -4.72 11.80
N LEU A 61 3.10 -4.27 10.55
CA LEU A 61 2.04 -4.77 9.69
C LEU A 61 2.35 -6.20 9.29
N VAL A 62 1.34 -7.06 9.29
CA VAL A 62 1.40 -8.38 8.67
C VAL A 62 0.86 -8.30 7.24
N PHE A 63 1.28 -9.23 6.38
CA PHE A 63 0.87 -9.25 4.98
C PHE A 63 -0.66 -9.36 4.83
N GLY A 64 -1.34 -10.05 5.74
CA GLY A 64 -2.79 -10.10 5.80
C GLY A 64 -3.46 -8.73 5.98
N ASN A 65 -2.80 -7.74 6.61
CA ASN A 65 -3.33 -6.38 6.66
C ASN A 65 -3.40 -5.76 5.26
N MET A 66 -2.41 -6.02 4.41
CA MET A 66 -2.38 -5.50 3.04
C MET A 66 -3.44 -6.15 2.15
N LEU A 67 -3.62 -7.47 2.28
CA LEU A 67 -4.68 -8.18 1.56
C LEU A 67 -6.08 -7.75 2.04
N SER A 68 -6.24 -7.50 3.35
CA SER A 68 -7.48 -6.95 3.89
C SER A 68 -7.78 -5.55 3.37
N LEU A 69 -6.78 -4.69 3.21
CA LEU A 69 -6.95 -3.38 2.56
C LEU A 69 -7.41 -3.53 1.11
N PHE A 70 -6.90 -4.53 0.38
CA PHE A 70 -7.35 -4.82 -0.98
C PHE A 70 -8.82 -5.22 -1.03
N GLU A 71 -9.24 -6.15 -0.18
CA GLU A 71 -10.63 -6.57 -0.04
C GLU A 71 -11.57 -5.41 0.32
N GLN A 72 -11.21 -4.62 1.35
CA GLN A 72 -12.00 -3.46 1.77
C GLN A 72 -12.18 -2.44 0.64
N ARG A 73 -11.12 -2.19 -0.13
CA ARG A 73 -11.18 -1.28 -1.27
C ARG A 73 -11.95 -1.88 -2.43
N ALA A 74 -11.82 -3.17 -2.73
CA ALA A 74 -12.62 -3.81 -3.77
C ALA A 74 -14.13 -3.59 -3.51
N ASN A 75 -14.56 -3.78 -2.26
CA ASN A 75 -15.94 -3.49 -1.85
C ASN A 75 -16.29 -2.00 -1.93
N PHE A 76 -15.43 -1.12 -1.43
CA PHE A 76 -15.65 0.34 -1.47
C PHE A 76 -15.78 0.87 -2.90
N TYR A 77 -14.89 0.50 -3.81
CA TYR A 77 -14.86 1.02 -5.18
C TYR A 77 -15.99 0.49 -6.05
N THR A 78 -16.56 -0.67 -5.70
CA THR A 78 -17.70 -1.28 -6.40
C THR A 78 -19.05 -0.92 -5.78
N ASP A 79 -19.08 -0.40 -4.54
CA ASP A 79 -20.30 -0.29 -3.71
C ASP A 79 -21.02 -1.64 -3.58
N SER A 80 -20.25 -2.68 -3.26
CA SER A 80 -20.74 -4.05 -3.17
C SER A 80 -19.99 -4.85 -2.10
N HIS A 81 -20.38 -6.12 -1.96
CA HIS A 81 -19.69 -7.14 -1.15
C HIS A 81 -18.95 -8.18 -2.01
N ALA A 82 -18.72 -7.89 -3.29
CA ALA A 82 -18.10 -8.84 -4.22
C ALA A 82 -16.65 -9.21 -3.85
N GLY A 83 -15.98 -8.35 -3.09
CA GLY A 83 -14.63 -8.59 -2.58
C GLY A 83 -14.58 -9.43 -1.31
N ASP A 84 -15.71 -9.73 -0.66
CA ASP A 84 -15.70 -10.47 0.61
C ASP A 84 -14.95 -11.82 0.46
N GLY A 85 -13.96 -12.03 1.33
CA GLY A 85 -13.12 -13.23 1.30
C GLY A 85 -11.97 -13.20 0.30
N PHE A 86 -11.77 -12.11 -0.45
CA PHE A 86 -10.64 -11.95 -1.37
C PHE A 86 -9.28 -12.09 -0.70
N SER A 87 -9.14 -11.62 0.54
CA SER A 87 -7.89 -11.74 1.28
C SER A 87 -7.47 -13.20 1.43
N THR A 88 -8.43 -14.06 1.79
CA THR A 88 -8.23 -15.50 1.96
C THR A 88 -8.00 -16.19 0.62
N GLN A 89 -8.77 -15.82 -0.41
CA GLN A 89 -8.63 -16.37 -1.76
C GLN A 89 -7.24 -16.06 -2.36
N LEU A 90 -6.80 -14.80 -2.29
CA LEU A 90 -5.47 -14.38 -2.75
C LEU A 90 -4.36 -15.06 -1.94
N ALA A 91 -4.48 -15.14 -0.62
CA ALA A 91 -3.54 -15.86 0.21
C ALA A 91 -3.44 -17.34 -0.21
N LYS A 92 -4.57 -17.99 -0.48
CA LYS A 92 -4.60 -19.36 -1.02
C LYS A 92 -3.96 -19.46 -2.40
N SER A 93 -4.20 -18.50 -3.30
CA SER A 93 -3.54 -18.48 -4.61
C SER A 93 -2.02 -18.40 -4.47
N PHE A 94 -1.50 -17.62 -3.51
CA PHE A 94 -0.06 -17.59 -3.21
C PHE A 94 0.45 -18.91 -2.62
N THR A 95 -0.29 -19.55 -1.70
CA THR A 95 0.12 -20.86 -1.17
C THR A 95 0.23 -21.90 -2.29
N ASP A 96 -0.76 -21.91 -3.18
CA ASP A 96 -0.83 -22.85 -4.30
C ASP A 96 0.28 -22.60 -5.32
N PHE A 97 0.52 -21.32 -5.68
CA PHE A 97 1.51 -20.92 -6.69
C PHE A 97 2.95 -21.15 -6.23
N PHE A 98 3.28 -20.75 -5.00
CA PHE A 98 4.64 -20.89 -4.47
C PHE A 98 4.91 -22.26 -3.85
N HIS A 99 3.94 -23.18 -3.89
CA HIS A 99 4.00 -24.47 -3.18
C HIS A 99 4.42 -24.28 -1.71
N CYS A 100 3.96 -23.18 -1.11
CA CYS A 100 4.37 -22.69 0.19
C CYS A 100 3.38 -23.07 1.29
N SER A 101 3.71 -22.66 2.52
CA SER A 101 2.98 -22.98 3.76
C SER A 101 1.51 -22.55 3.78
N SER A 102 0.80 -22.92 4.84
CA SER A 102 -0.64 -22.65 5.04
C SER A 102 -1.05 -21.18 4.88
N VAL A 103 -2.33 -20.96 4.53
CA VAL A 103 -2.94 -19.63 4.33
C VAL A 103 -2.74 -18.74 5.55
N GLU A 104 -2.90 -19.30 6.75
CA GLU A 104 -2.76 -18.57 8.02
C GLU A 104 -1.33 -18.03 8.19
N LYS A 105 -0.32 -18.78 7.76
CA LYS A 105 1.08 -18.34 7.82
C LYS A 105 1.34 -17.19 6.85
N ILE A 106 0.76 -17.21 5.65
CA ILE A 106 0.86 -16.08 4.72
C ILE A 106 0.22 -14.84 5.33
N LEU A 107 -1.00 -14.96 5.84
CA LEU A 107 -1.72 -13.83 6.44
C LEU A 107 -1.01 -13.26 7.68
N ALA A 108 -0.37 -14.10 8.48
CA ALA A 108 0.40 -13.70 9.66
C ALA A 108 1.87 -13.31 9.36
N SER A 109 2.32 -13.37 8.10
CA SER A 109 3.72 -13.08 7.76
C SER A 109 4.04 -11.61 8.03
N PRO A 110 5.06 -11.30 8.84
CA PRO A 110 5.41 -9.92 9.16
C PRO A 110 6.02 -9.23 7.95
N THR A 111 5.64 -7.97 7.74
CA THR A 111 6.27 -7.07 6.76
C THR A 111 7.38 -6.26 7.46
N GLN A 112 8.12 -5.44 6.70
CA GLN A 112 9.04 -4.46 7.29
C GLN A 112 8.36 -3.12 7.60
N SER A 113 7.09 -2.99 7.24
CA SER A 113 6.28 -1.79 7.43
C SER A 113 5.81 -1.63 8.88
N ARG A 114 5.86 -0.40 9.38
CA ARG A 114 5.40 0.01 10.71
C ARG A 114 4.21 0.95 10.56
N LYS A 115 3.08 0.58 11.16
CA LYS A 115 1.82 1.32 11.00
C LYS A 115 1.85 2.63 11.76
N ASP A 116 1.55 3.74 11.08
CA ASP A 116 1.35 5.07 11.66
C ASP A 116 2.51 5.57 12.56
N THR A 117 3.73 5.08 12.31
CA THR A 117 4.93 5.49 13.04
C THR A 117 5.33 6.92 12.70
N LYS A 118 6.01 7.59 13.65
CA LYS A 118 6.61 8.91 13.44
C LYS A 118 7.59 8.92 12.25
N ALA A 119 7.33 9.79 11.28
CA ALA A 119 8.24 10.00 10.15
C ALA A 119 9.57 10.60 10.63
N ALA A 120 10.67 10.17 9.99
CA ALA A 120 11.98 10.73 10.23
C ALA A 120 12.02 12.20 9.78
N ALA A 121 12.79 13.03 10.48
CA ALA A 121 12.96 14.44 10.12
C ALA A 121 13.83 14.60 8.87
N GLY A 122 13.43 15.48 7.96
CA GLY A 122 14.24 15.82 6.77
C GLY A 122 13.41 16.02 5.50
N LYS A 123 14.11 16.24 4.39
CA LYS A 123 13.54 16.23 3.04
C LYS A 123 13.99 14.95 2.36
N PHE A 124 13.04 14.24 1.76
CA PHE A 124 13.28 12.98 1.08
C PHE A 124 12.75 13.06 -0.36
N PRO A 125 13.44 12.46 -1.35
CA PRO A 125 12.91 12.31 -2.69
C PRO A 125 11.59 11.52 -2.68
N LEU A 126 10.64 11.95 -3.50
CA LEU A 126 9.34 11.30 -3.68
C LEU A 126 9.36 10.38 -4.91
N VAL A 127 8.96 9.14 -4.73
CA VAL A 127 8.69 8.17 -5.79
C VAL A 127 7.18 8.01 -5.90
N LEU A 128 6.65 8.18 -7.11
CA LEU A 128 5.26 7.86 -7.42
C LEU A 128 5.23 6.44 -8.01
N TYR A 129 4.63 5.51 -7.28
CA TYR A 129 4.40 4.15 -7.75
C TYR A 129 2.95 4.03 -8.24
N MET A 130 2.77 3.52 -9.45
CA MET A 130 1.44 3.29 -10.03
C MET A 130 1.23 1.78 -10.08
N ALA A 131 0.25 1.29 -9.32
CA ALA A 131 -0.06 -0.13 -9.32
C ALA A 131 -0.63 -0.59 -10.66
N SER A 132 -0.60 -1.90 -10.90
CA SER A 132 -1.19 -2.52 -12.08
C SER A 132 -2.72 -2.39 -12.09
N TYR A 133 -3.37 -2.82 -13.18
CA TYR A 133 -4.83 -2.83 -13.27
C TYR A 133 -5.44 -3.70 -12.17
N ASN A 134 -6.34 -3.13 -11.36
CA ASN A 134 -6.88 -3.76 -10.15
C ASN A 134 -5.79 -4.22 -9.16
N GLY A 135 -4.65 -3.54 -9.17
CA GLY A 135 -3.51 -3.82 -8.29
C GLY A 135 -3.40 -2.84 -7.12
N MET A 136 -2.50 -3.17 -6.21
CA MET A 136 -2.14 -2.36 -5.05
C MET A 136 -0.64 -2.51 -4.75
N GLY A 137 -0.09 -1.58 -3.96
CA GLY A 137 1.33 -1.61 -3.54
C GLY A 137 1.81 -2.92 -2.89
N TYR A 138 0.91 -3.80 -2.40
CA TYR A 138 1.31 -5.09 -1.82
C TYR A 138 2.07 -5.98 -2.82
N GLU A 139 1.82 -5.82 -4.13
CA GLU A 139 2.46 -6.60 -5.20
C GLU A 139 3.99 -6.42 -5.22
N ASN A 140 4.46 -5.25 -4.77
CA ASN A 140 5.87 -4.89 -4.76
C ASN A 140 6.34 -4.42 -3.37
N ILE A 141 5.69 -4.90 -2.30
CA ILE A 141 5.89 -4.39 -0.92
C ILE A 141 7.36 -4.33 -0.51
N GLN A 142 8.16 -5.36 -0.82
CA GLN A 142 9.57 -5.40 -0.46
C GLN A 142 10.38 -4.28 -1.14
N LEU A 143 10.08 -3.97 -2.40
CA LEU A 143 10.69 -2.86 -3.12
C LEU A 143 10.31 -1.52 -2.46
N LEU A 144 9.03 -1.33 -2.16
CA LEU A 144 8.51 -0.07 -1.60
C LEU A 144 9.08 0.16 -0.19
N GLU A 145 9.13 -0.88 0.63
CA GLU A 145 9.78 -0.86 1.96
C GLU A 145 11.28 -0.56 1.87
N ASN A 146 11.98 -1.17 0.91
CA ASN A 146 13.41 -0.94 0.74
C ASN A 146 13.70 0.51 0.32
N LEU A 147 12.89 1.08 -0.57
CA LEU A 147 12.99 2.50 -0.93
C LEU A 147 12.81 3.39 0.32
N ALA A 148 11.79 3.13 1.14
CA ALA A 148 11.57 3.88 2.38
C ALA A 148 12.75 3.81 3.35
N LYS A 149 13.29 2.61 3.57
CA LYS A 149 14.47 2.40 4.43
C LYS A 149 15.73 3.12 3.92
N ASN A 150 15.83 3.35 2.62
CA ASN A 150 16.91 4.09 1.98
C ASN A 150 16.64 5.60 1.84
N GLY A 151 15.61 6.13 2.50
CA GLY A 151 15.37 7.57 2.55
C GLY A 151 14.53 8.11 1.39
N TYR A 152 13.66 7.29 0.79
CA TYR A 152 12.67 7.75 -0.19
C TYR A 152 11.28 7.78 0.46
N ILE A 153 10.46 8.75 0.10
CA ILE A 153 9.00 8.64 0.32
C ILE A 153 8.44 7.99 -0.93
N VAL A 154 7.60 6.97 -0.76
CA VAL A 154 6.88 6.33 -1.86
C VAL A 154 5.39 6.57 -1.68
N ALA A 155 4.76 7.21 -2.66
CA ALA A 155 3.31 7.30 -2.78
C ALA A 155 2.84 6.29 -3.83
N SER A 156 2.22 5.21 -3.38
CA SER A 156 1.64 4.15 -4.19
C SER A 156 0.18 4.44 -4.48
N PHE A 157 -0.13 4.69 -5.74
CA PHE A 157 -1.49 4.91 -6.22
C PHE A 157 -2.09 3.58 -6.62
N ASN A 158 -3.22 3.26 -6.00
CA ASN A 158 -3.96 2.04 -6.29
C ASN A 158 -4.91 2.28 -7.48
N SER A 159 -5.02 1.28 -8.35
CA SER A 159 -5.82 1.39 -9.56
C SER A 159 -7.01 0.44 -9.48
N MET A 160 -8.08 0.85 -8.78
CA MET A 160 -9.36 0.13 -8.77
C MET A 160 -10.37 0.81 -9.69
N VAL A 161 -11.20 0.00 -10.36
CA VAL A 161 -12.24 0.47 -11.29
C VAL A 161 -13.65 0.20 -10.74
N ALA A 162 -14.62 1.01 -11.17
CA ALA A 162 -16.01 0.95 -10.69
C ALA A 162 -16.75 -0.30 -11.17
N THR A 163 -16.27 -0.86 -12.28
CA THR A 163 -17.03 -1.78 -13.12
C THR A 163 -16.35 -3.14 -13.17
N GLN A 164 -16.47 -3.90 -12.09
CA GLN A 164 -16.44 -5.36 -12.17
C GLN A 164 -17.54 -5.91 -11.27
N ALA A 165 -18.58 -6.47 -11.90
CA ALA A 165 -19.13 -7.72 -11.40
C ALA A 165 -17.99 -8.72 -11.50
N ILE A 166 -17.56 -9.24 -10.36
CA ILE A 166 -16.57 -10.30 -10.25
C ILE A 166 -17.32 -11.62 -10.44
#